data_AF-A0A2A2JJL3-F1
#
_entry.id   AF-A0A2A2JJL3-F1
#
_cell.length_a   1.000
_cell.length_b   1.000
_cell.length_c   1.000
_cell.angle_alpha   90.00
_cell.angle_beta   90.00
_cell.angle_gamma   90.00
#
_symmetry.space_group_name_H-M   'P 1'
#
loop_
_entity.id
_entity.type
_entity.pdbx_description
1 polymer ?
#
loop_
_entity_poly.entity_id
_entity_poly.type
_entity_poly.pdbx_seq_one_letter_code
_entity_poly.pdbx_strand_id
1 'polypeptide(L)'
;MRNFGVEFTSFNNPDLRIHSQPAVNAISTARALADLHMKAFDGTLLSDNFVETLKEPSHPNKFDRTLGERQDKGKGFFYTKSPLDTWQIGHFGVGGQIVRYDFENQLSIAYLCNGMKIGVHKYVETYNRLERRIYESFKLKH
;
A
#
# COMPACT_ATOMS: atom_id res chain seq x y z
N MET A 1 -28.75 23.28 -17.34
CA MET A 1 -28.38 21.86 -17.12
C MET A 1 -26.88 21.74 -17.20
N ARG A 2 -26.21 21.13 -16.21
CA ARG A 2 -24.76 20.90 -16.28
C ARG A 2 -24.52 19.72 -17.23
N ASN A 3 -23.70 19.91 -18.26
CA ASN A 3 -23.31 18.86 -19.19
C ASN A 3 -22.42 17.86 -18.45
N PHE A 4 -22.99 16.72 -18.05
CA PHE A 4 -22.19 15.57 -17.62
C PHE A 4 -21.63 14.88 -18.88
N GLY A 5 -20.30 14.76 -19.00
CA GLY A 5 -19.68 13.78 -19.91
C GLY A 5 -18.67 14.26 -20.96
N VAL A 6 -18.20 15.52 -20.94
CA VAL A 6 -17.21 16.00 -21.94
C VAL A 6 -15.77 16.10 -21.41
N GLU A 7 -15.59 16.09 -20.09
CA GLU A 7 -14.27 15.99 -19.43
C GLU A 7 -14.29 14.78 -18.50
N PHE A 8 -13.41 13.80 -18.73
CA PHE A 8 -13.19 12.70 -17.78
C PHE A 8 -12.41 13.24 -16.58
N THR A 9 -13.10 13.91 -15.67
CA THR A 9 -12.50 14.43 -14.44
C THR A 9 -12.47 13.40 -13.31
N SER A 10 -13.16 12.24 -13.41
CA SER A 10 -13.11 11.07 -12.49
C SER A 10 -12.62 11.40 -11.05
N PHE A 11 -11.48 10.85 -10.60
CA PHE A 11 -10.88 11.11 -9.27
C PHE A 11 -10.30 12.53 -9.07
N ASN A 12 -10.23 13.33 -10.13
CA ASN A 12 -9.93 14.75 -10.08
C ASN A 12 -11.17 15.64 -9.94
N ASN A 13 -12.38 15.08 -10.04
CA ASN A 13 -13.62 15.82 -9.84
C ASN A 13 -13.79 16.17 -8.35
N PRO A 14 -13.86 17.45 -7.97
CA PRO A 14 -14.09 17.85 -6.58
C PRO A 14 -15.39 17.27 -6.01
N ASP A 15 -16.44 17.15 -6.84
CA ASP A 15 -17.72 16.57 -6.41
C ASP A 15 -17.57 15.09 -6.02
N LEU A 16 -16.62 14.36 -6.62
CA LEU A 16 -16.33 12.98 -6.22
C LEU A 16 -15.45 12.92 -4.96
N ARG A 17 -14.51 13.86 -4.81
CA ARG A 17 -13.55 13.89 -3.69
C ARG A 17 -14.19 14.20 -2.34
N ILE A 18 -15.33 14.89 -2.33
CA ILE A 18 -16.05 15.21 -1.08
C ILE A 18 -16.80 14.00 -0.50
N HIS A 19 -17.07 12.98 -1.31
CA HIS A 19 -17.76 11.78 -0.84
C HIS A 19 -16.79 10.80 -0.19
N SER A 20 -17.17 10.16 0.90
CA SER A 20 -16.33 9.14 1.54
C SER A 20 -16.42 7.83 0.77
N GLN A 21 -15.41 7.51 -0.06
CA GLN A 21 -15.25 6.20 -0.69
C GLN A 21 -13.92 5.57 -0.28
N PRO A 22 -13.84 4.98 0.93
CA PRO A 22 -12.59 4.50 1.53
C PRO A 22 -11.77 3.54 0.66
N ALA A 23 -12.43 2.84 -0.27
CA ALA A 23 -11.80 1.91 -1.18
C ALA A 23 -10.94 2.58 -2.28
N VAL A 24 -11.23 3.82 -2.68
CA VAL A 24 -10.69 4.37 -3.95
C VAL A 24 -10.33 5.86 -3.97
N ASN A 25 -10.90 6.71 -3.11
CA ASN A 25 -10.76 8.17 -3.28
C ASN A 25 -10.04 8.90 -2.14
N ALA A 26 -9.31 8.17 -1.29
CA ALA A 26 -8.48 8.77 -0.26
C ALA A 26 -7.39 9.68 -0.86
N ILE A 27 -7.15 10.83 -0.22
CA ILE A 27 -6.10 11.79 -0.58
C ILE A 27 -5.13 11.87 0.59
N SER A 28 -3.83 11.71 0.31
CA SER A 28 -2.78 11.79 1.33
C SER A 28 -1.44 12.23 0.71
N THR A 29 -0.45 12.44 1.57
CA THR A 29 0.96 12.57 1.17
C THR A 29 1.70 11.29 1.53
N ALA A 30 2.81 10.99 0.83
CA ALA A 30 3.61 9.80 1.15
C ALA A 30 4.08 9.82 2.61
N ARG A 31 4.50 11.00 3.10
CA ARG A 31 4.92 11.18 4.50
C ARG A 31 3.80 10.84 5.49
N ALA A 32 2.62 11.41 5.31
CA ALA A 32 1.50 11.18 6.23
C ALA A 32 1.02 9.72 6.18
N LEU A 33 1.02 9.08 5.01
CA LEU A 33 0.60 7.70 4.87
C LEU A 33 1.61 6.72 5.52
N ALA A 34 2.91 6.98 5.39
CA ALA A 34 3.94 6.20 6.06
C ALA A 34 3.91 6.38 7.59
N ASP A 35 3.75 7.61 8.07
CA ASP A 35 3.62 7.91 9.50
C ASP A 35 2.37 7.24 10.11
N LEU A 36 1.25 7.25 9.39
CA LEU A 36 0.05 6.53 9.79
C LEU A 36 0.30 5.02 9.90
N HIS A 37 1.01 4.41 8.96
CA HIS A 37 1.31 2.98 9.00
C HIS A 37 2.28 2.62 10.12
N MET A 38 3.27 3.47 10.41
CA MET A 38 4.13 3.31 11.58
C MET A 38 3.29 3.30 12.87
N LYS A 39 2.50 4.35 13.09
CA LYS A 39 1.62 4.47 14.27
C LYS A 39 0.54 3.39 14.35
N ALA A 40 0.09 2.88 13.20
CA ALA A 40 -0.86 1.79 13.15
C ALA A 40 -0.28 0.50 13.74
N PHE A 41 1.01 0.23 13.53
CA PHE A 41 1.60 -1.08 13.84
C PHE A 41 2.69 -1.06 14.93
N ASP A 42 3.08 0.10 15.44
CA ASP A 42 4.08 0.27 16.51
C ASP A 42 3.48 0.23 17.94
N GLY A 43 2.18 -0.06 18.07
CA GLY A 43 1.45 -0.06 19.34
C GLY A 43 0.76 1.27 19.68
N THR A 44 0.94 2.32 18.86
CA THR A 44 0.31 3.64 19.12
C THR A 44 -1.20 3.65 18.87
N LEU A 45 -1.66 3.09 17.73
CA LEU A 45 -3.08 3.12 17.34
C LEU A 45 -3.76 1.75 17.49
N LEU A 46 -3.07 0.66 17.15
CA LEU A 46 -3.59 -0.70 17.30
C LEU A 46 -2.88 -1.39 18.46
N SER A 47 -3.61 -2.22 19.20
CA SER A 47 -3.02 -2.98 20.30
C SER A 47 -2.09 -4.07 19.78
N ASP A 48 -1.02 -4.35 20.53
CA ASP A 48 -0.04 -5.39 20.19
C ASP A 48 -0.70 -6.74 19.91
N ASN A 49 -1.68 -7.15 20.74
CA ASN A 49 -2.40 -8.40 20.53
C ASN A 49 -3.14 -8.45 19.19
N PHE A 50 -3.67 -7.33 18.71
CA PHE A 50 -4.29 -7.28 17.39
C PHE A 50 -3.24 -7.26 16.27
N VAL A 51 -2.14 -6.52 16.45
CA VAL A 51 -1.00 -6.45 15.53
C VAL A 51 -0.37 -7.82 15.33
N GLU A 52 -0.23 -8.64 16.36
CA GLU A 52 0.25 -10.03 16.24
C GLU A 52 -0.59 -10.84 15.24
N THR A 53 -1.91 -10.63 15.21
CA THR A 53 -2.77 -11.32 14.24
C THR A 53 -2.56 -10.85 12.79
N LEU A 54 -1.88 -9.74 12.58
CA LEU A 54 -1.64 -9.11 11.28
C LEU A 54 -0.24 -9.38 10.74
N LYS A 55 0.64 -10.08 11.46
CA LYS A 55 2.02 -10.33 10.99
C LYS A 55 2.10 -11.21 9.75
N GLU A 56 1.12 -12.09 9.56
CA GLU A 56 1.08 -13.04 8.45
C GLU A 56 -0.26 -13.04 7.72
N PRO A 57 -0.27 -13.33 6.41
CA PRO A 57 -1.51 -13.44 5.63
C PRO A 57 -2.39 -14.58 6.16
N SER A 58 -3.68 -14.32 6.36
CA SER A 58 -4.63 -15.39 6.70
C SER A 58 -5.01 -16.27 5.50
N HIS A 59 -4.78 -15.80 4.28
CA HIS A 59 -5.04 -16.50 3.03
C HIS A 59 -3.78 -16.46 2.16
N PRO A 60 -2.73 -17.22 2.52
CA PRO A 60 -1.50 -17.26 1.75
C PRO A 60 -1.71 -17.94 0.40
N ASN A 61 -1.09 -17.39 -0.63
CA ASN A 61 -0.93 -17.94 -1.97
C ASN A 61 -2.25 -18.41 -2.63
N LYS A 62 -3.37 -17.73 -2.35
CA LYS A 62 -4.68 -18.05 -2.91
C LYS A 62 -4.85 -17.39 -4.28
N PHE A 63 -5.45 -18.12 -5.22
CA PHE A 63 -5.74 -17.59 -6.54
C PHE A 63 -6.88 -16.58 -6.46
N ASP A 64 -6.58 -15.33 -6.81
CA ASP A 64 -7.56 -14.26 -6.88
C ASP A 64 -8.16 -14.22 -8.29
N ARG A 65 -9.47 -14.50 -8.40
CA ARG A 65 -10.16 -14.53 -9.70
C ARG A 65 -10.33 -13.14 -10.32
N THR A 66 -10.32 -12.08 -9.51
CA THR A 66 -10.48 -10.70 -9.99
C THR A 66 -9.16 -10.16 -10.53
N LEU A 67 -8.05 -10.46 -9.86
CA LEU A 67 -6.71 -10.04 -10.27
C LEU A 67 -6.05 -11.02 -11.25
N GLY A 68 -6.58 -12.24 -11.37
CA GLY A 68 -6.05 -13.26 -12.27
C GLY A 68 -4.70 -13.85 -11.85
N GLU A 69 -4.30 -13.65 -10.58
CA GLU A 69 -3.02 -14.11 -10.05
C GLU A 69 -3.14 -14.60 -8.61
N ARG A 70 -2.10 -15.31 -8.13
CA ARG A 70 -2.01 -15.73 -6.73
C ARG A 70 -1.58 -14.56 -5.85
N GLN A 71 -2.24 -14.43 -4.70
CA GLN A 71 -2.00 -13.37 -3.74
C GLN A 71 -1.94 -13.91 -2.32
N ASP A 72 -1.16 -13.22 -1.49
CA ASP A 72 -1.17 -13.35 -0.04
C ASP A 72 -2.03 -12.22 0.51
N LYS A 73 -3.17 -12.55 1.12
CA LYS A 73 -4.15 -11.58 1.63
C LYS A 73 -4.59 -11.92 3.04
N GLY A 74 -5.12 -10.93 3.74
CA GLY A 74 -5.76 -11.15 5.02
C GLY A 74 -6.25 -9.88 5.69
N LYS A 75 -7.42 -9.96 6.33
CA LYS A 75 -7.95 -8.89 7.21
C LYS A 75 -7.96 -7.48 6.58
N GLY A 76 -8.18 -7.39 5.27
CA GLY A 76 -8.23 -6.13 4.51
C GLY A 76 -6.91 -5.69 3.86
N PHE A 77 -5.83 -6.46 4.03
CA PHE A 77 -4.50 -6.13 3.53
C PHE A 77 -3.98 -7.13 2.50
N PHE A 78 -3.03 -6.65 1.70
CA PHE A 78 -2.15 -7.47 0.88
C PHE A 78 -0.82 -7.66 1.60
N TYR A 79 -0.21 -8.82 1.37
CA TYR A 79 1.05 -9.20 1.95
C TYR A 79 2.06 -9.48 0.84
N THR A 80 3.31 -9.07 1.06
CA THR A 80 4.43 -9.37 0.16
C THR A 80 5.70 -9.62 0.96
N LYS A 81 6.65 -10.34 0.37
CA LYS A 81 7.98 -10.49 0.94
C LYS A 81 8.86 -9.29 0.62
N SER A 82 9.58 -8.81 1.62
CA SER A 82 10.60 -7.78 1.46
C SER A 82 11.84 -8.36 0.73
N PRO A 83 12.82 -7.52 0.32
CA PRO A 83 14.13 -7.98 -0.13
C PRO A 83 14.93 -8.81 0.90
N LEU A 84 14.51 -8.84 2.17
CA LEU A 84 15.08 -9.65 3.24
C LEU A 84 14.23 -10.89 3.58
N ASP A 85 13.20 -11.19 2.79
CA ASP A 85 12.26 -12.29 2.99
C ASP A 85 11.40 -12.20 4.28
N THR A 86 11.30 -11.00 4.85
CA THR A 86 10.37 -10.65 5.94
C THR A 86 8.99 -10.29 5.40
N TRP A 87 7.94 -10.45 6.21
CA TRP A 87 6.58 -10.15 5.77
C TRP A 87 6.30 -8.66 5.82
N GLN A 88 5.74 -8.15 4.73
CA GLN A 88 5.25 -6.78 4.65
C GLN A 88 3.73 -6.79 4.52
N ILE A 89 3.06 -5.93 5.28
CA ILE A 89 1.61 -5.69 5.21
C ILE A 89 1.34 -4.34 4.57
N GLY A 90 0.30 -4.24 3.74
CA GLY A 90 -0.12 -2.94 3.23
C GLY A 90 -1.17 -3.03 2.13
N HIS A 91 -1.17 -2.02 1.26
CA HIS A 91 -2.09 -1.95 0.12
C HIS A 91 -1.46 -1.19 -1.05
N PHE A 92 -1.92 -1.52 -2.25
CA PHE A 92 -1.58 -0.81 -3.47
C PHE A 92 -2.79 -0.08 -4.05
N GLY A 93 -2.57 0.98 -4.81
CA GLY A 93 -3.61 1.63 -5.60
C GLY A 93 -3.27 1.57 -7.09
N VAL A 94 -4.33 1.64 -7.90
CA VAL A 94 -4.19 1.79 -9.35
C VAL A 94 -3.45 3.09 -9.66
N GLY A 95 -2.49 3.04 -10.58
CA GLY A 95 -1.60 4.16 -10.88
C GLY A 95 -0.21 4.02 -10.25
N GLY A 96 0.00 3.01 -9.41
CA GLY A 96 1.31 2.63 -8.89
C GLY A 96 1.62 3.17 -7.50
N GLN A 97 0.67 3.79 -6.81
CA GLN A 97 0.84 4.11 -5.39
C GLN A 97 0.85 2.85 -4.53
N ILE A 98 1.72 2.81 -3.53
CA ILE A 98 1.89 1.67 -2.63
C ILE A 98 2.24 2.19 -1.24
N VAL A 99 1.70 1.55 -0.20
CA VAL A 99 2.23 1.64 1.16
C VAL A 99 2.40 0.25 1.74
N ARG A 100 3.52 0.04 2.43
CA ARG A 100 3.84 -1.19 3.14
C ARG A 100 4.48 -0.90 4.49
N TYR A 101 4.29 -1.84 5.41
CA TYR A 101 4.96 -1.89 6.71
C TYR A 101 5.59 -3.27 6.89
N ASP A 102 6.84 -3.30 7.30
CA ASP A 102 7.62 -4.50 7.61
C ASP A 102 7.76 -4.61 9.13
N PHE A 103 7.22 -5.68 9.72
CA PHE A 103 7.15 -5.83 11.17
C PHE A 103 8.52 -6.09 11.79
N GLU A 104 9.33 -6.91 11.14
CA GLU A 104 10.64 -7.33 11.61
C GLU A 104 11.66 -6.18 11.55
N ASN A 105 11.56 -5.34 10.51
CA ASN A 105 12.46 -4.20 10.32
C ASN A 105 11.90 -2.88 10.86
N GLN A 106 10.66 -2.89 11.39
CA GLN A 106 9.94 -1.69 11.85
C GLN A 106 10.01 -0.55 10.84
N LEU A 107 9.68 -0.86 9.58
CA LEU A 107 9.90 0.02 8.44
C LEU A 107 8.59 0.25 7.69
N SER A 108 8.16 1.52 7.60
CA SER A 108 7.09 1.92 6.70
C SER A 108 7.64 2.58 5.44
N ILE A 109 7.20 2.11 4.27
CA ILE A 109 7.52 2.70 2.97
C ILE A 109 6.20 3.08 2.30
N ALA A 110 6.03 4.37 2.02
CA ALA A 110 4.93 4.87 1.20
C ALA A 110 5.47 5.54 -0.06
N TYR A 111 4.88 5.18 -1.19
CA TYR A 111 5.15 5.74 -2.51
C TYR A 111 3.84 6.23 -3.11
N LEU A 112 3.72 7.55 -3.30
CA LEU A 112 2.58 8.18 -3.97
C LEU A 112 3.09 8.92 -5.21
N CYS A 113 2.32 8.90 -6.29
CA CYS A 113 2.64 9.59 -7.52
C CYS A 113 1.39 10.17 -8.17
N ASN A 114 1.54 11.31 -8.84
CA ASN A 114 0.50 11.95 -9.65
C ASN A 114 0.47 11.43 -11.10
N GLY A 115 1.60 10.93 -11.61
CA GLY A 115 1.67 10.22 -12.89
C GLY A 115 1.36 8.74 -12.72
N MET A 116 0.21 8.31 -13.26
CA MET A 116 -0.21 6.91 -13.28
C MET A 116 0.81 6.04 -14.02
N LYS A 117 1.09 4.88 -13.45
CA LYS A 117 1.94 3.84 -14.03
C LYS A 117 1.09 2.66 -14.46
N ILE A 118 1.58 1.93 -15.46
CA ILE A 118 0.95 0.70 -15.97
C ILE A 118 1.03 -0.42 -14.91
N GLY A 119 2.14 -0.48 -14.17
CA GLY A 119 2.35 -1.48 -13.12
C GLY A 119 1.42 -1.26 -11.92
N VAL A 120 1.01 -2.36 -11.30
CA VAL A 120 0.18 -2.39 -10.09
C VAL A 120 0.78 -3.40 -9.11
N HIS A 121 0.63 -3.17 -7.81
CA HIS A 121 1.14 -4.06 -6.76
C HIS A 121 2.65 -4.35 -6.93
N LYS A 122 3.07 -5.63 -6.91
CA LYS A 122 4.47 -6.06 -7.09
C LYS A 122 5.08 -5.71 -8.46
N TYR A 123 4.27 -5.27 -9.43
CA TYR A 123 4.72 -4.91 -10.78
C TYR A 123 5.07 -3.42 -10.93
N VAL A 124 5.05 -2.63 -9.85
CA VAL A 124 5.44 -1.22 -9.87
C VAL A 124 6.97 -1.08 -9.74
N GLU A 125 7.68 -1.08 -10.86
CA GLU A 125 9.15 -1.11 -10.85
C GLU A 125 9.80 0.10 -10.16
N THR A 126 9.18 1.29 -10.23
CA THR A 126 9.69 2.48 -9.53
C THR A 126 9.65 2.30 -8.01
N TYR A 127 8.61 1.66 -7.48
CA TYR A 127 8.52 1.33 -6.06
C TYR A 127 9.55 0.25 -5.72
N ASN A 128 9.63 -0.83 -6.52
CA ASN A 128 10.57 -1.93 -6.27
C ASN A 128 12.03 -1.46 -6.22
N ARG A 129 12.41 -0.52 -7.10
CA ARG A 129 13.74 0.11 -7.07
C ARG A 129 13.97 0.93 -5.81
N LEU A 130 12.98 1.71 -5.38
CA LEU A 130 13.04 2.49 -4.14
C LEU A 130 13.19 1.56 -2.92
N GLU A 131 12.33 0.56 -2.80
CA GLU A 131 12.34 -0.43 -1.74
C GLU A 131 13.71 -1.12 -1.64
N ARG A 132 14.22 -1.65 -2.76
CA ARG A 132 15.54 -2.29 -2.78
C ARG A 132 16.65 -1.39 -2.27
N ARG A 133 16.68 -0.11 -2.68
CA ARG A 133 17.68 0.86 -2.21
C ARG A 133 17.55 1.19 -0.74
N ILE A 134 16.34 1.24 -0.21
CA ILE A 134 16.10 1.43 1.23
C ILE A 134 16.66 0.23 2.00
N TYR A 135 16.31 -1.00 1.62
CA TYR A 135 16.81 -2.21 2.28
C TYR A 135 18.33 -2.39 2.13
N GLU A 136 18.92 -2.03 1.00
CA GLU A 136 20.39 -1.96 0.84
C GLU A 136 21.03 -1.01 1.87
N SER A 137 20.39 0.13 2.15
CA SER A 137 20.89 1.12 3.12
C SER A 137 20.82 0.63 4.57
N PHE A 138 19.93 -0.33 4.88
CA PHE A 138 19.92 -1.02 6.18
C PHE A 138 21.10 -1.98 6.33
N LYS A 139 21.43 -2.74 5.26
CA LYS A 139 22.58 -3.66 5.27
C LYS A 139 23.92 -2.97 5.44
N LEU A 140 24.05 -1.71 5.04
CA LEU A 140 25.28 -0.91 5.17
C LEU A 140 25.51 -0.34 6.58
N LYS A 141 24.55 -0.49 7.51
CA LYS A 141 24.66 -0.03 8.89
C LYS A 141 25.15 -1.11 9.87
N HIS A 142 25.43 -2.31 9.38
CA HIS A 142 26.02 -3.44 10.11
C HIS A 142 27.32 -3.86 9.42
#